data_AF-A0A924V760-F1
#
_entry.id   AF-A0A924V760-F1
#
_cell.length_a   1.000
_cell.length_b   1.000
_cell.length_c   1.000
_cell.angle_alpha   90.00
_cell.angle_beta   90.00
_cell.angle_gamma   90.00
#
_symmetry.space_group_name_H-M   'P 1'
#
loop_
_entity.id
_entity.type
_entity.pdbx_description
1 polymer ?
#
loop_
_entity_poly.entity_id
_entity_poly.type
_entity_poly.pdbx_seq_one_letter_code
_entity_poly.pdbx_strand_id
1 'polypeptide(L)'
;MGVSKDPKSRREALKQLLEVGLAPSQEEICAELVKQGFDVTQSTISRDLRFLGSIRIINAKGETNYQFPEKLAEYNVSASAF
;
A
#
# COMPACT_ATOMS: atom_id res chain seq x y z
N MET A 1 24.49 -5.13 -2.95
CA MET A 1 23.07 -5.51 -3.18
C MET A 1 22.59 -4.68 -4.37
N GLY A 2 22.08 -5.32 -5.42
CA GLY A 2 21.59 -4.61 -6.61
C GLY A 2 20.24 -3.97 -6.32
N VAL A 3 20.07 -2.70 -6.69
CA VAL A 3 18.79 -2.00 -6.54
C VAL A 3 17.91 -2.35 -7.74
N SER A 4 16.68 -2.82 -7.50
CA SER A 4 15.73 -3.24 -8.54
C SER A 4 14.85 -2.07 -8.99
N LYS A 5 14.67 -1.93 -10.30
CA LYS A 5 13.75 -0.97 -10.94
C LYS A 5 12.50 -1.63 -11.51
N ASP A 6 12.36 -2.94 -11.37
CA ASP A 6 11.28 -3.69 -12.00
C ASP A 6 9.90 -3.25 -11.46
N PRO A 7 9.03 -2.66 -12.31
CA PRO A 7 7.72 -2.21 -11.88
C PRO A 7 6.82 -3.35 -11.39
N LYS A 8 6.96 -4.56 -11.93
CA LYS A 8 6.09 -5.68 -11.55
C LYS A 8 6.41 -6.15 -10.13
N SER A 9 7.67 -6.51 -9.87
CA SER A 9 8.14 -6.93 -8.56
C SER A 9 7.90 -5.86 -7.49
N ARG A 10 8.14 -4.58 -7.83
CA ARG A 10 7.86 -3.45 -6.94
C ARG A 10 6.39 -3.36 -6.56
N ARG A 11 5.47 -3.53 -7.51
CA ARG A 11 4.03 -3.46 -7.27
C ARG A 11 3.54 -4.66 -6.46
N GLU A 12 4.15 -5.83 -6.63
CA GLU A 12 3.89 -7.00 -5.79
C GLU A 12 4.33 -6.75 -4.34
N ALA A 13 5.52 -6.19 -4.13
CA ALA A 13 5.97 -5.78 -2.79
C ALA A 13 5.07 -4.70 -2.17
N LEU A 14 4.67 -3.69 -2.96
CA LEU A 14 3.70 -2.68 -2.53
C LEU A 14 2.37 -3.33 -2.11
N LYS A 15 1.89 -4.32 -2.86
CA LYS A 15 0.65 -5.04 -2.49
C LYS A 15 0.74 -5.64 -1.09
N GLN A 16 1.83 -6.36 -0.82
CA GLN A 16 2.07 -6.98 0.48
C GLN A 16 2.11 -5.94 1.62
N LEU A 17 2.76 -4.78 1.41
CA LEU A 17 2.78 -3.71 2.41
C LEU A 17 1.38 -3.18 2.76
N LEU A 18 0.52 -3.00 1.75
CA LEU A 18 -0.86 -2.54 1.95
C LEU A 18 -1.75 -3.59 2.62
N GLU A 19 -1.49 -4.88 2.39
CA GLU A 19 -2.21 -5.99 3.02
C GLU A 19 -1.95 -6.06 4.53
N VAL A 20 -0.69 -5.84 4.95
CA VAL A 20 -0.28 -5.84 6.36
C VAL A 20 -0.79 -4.58 7.09
N GLY A 21 -1.17 -3.52 6.35
CA GLY A 21 -1.69 -2.28 6.92
C GLY A 21 -0.62 -1.36 7.52
N LEU A 22 0.66 -1.56 7.14
CA LEU A 22 1.80 -0.75 7.60
C LEU A 22 2.05 0.45 6.68
N ALA A 23 1.00 1.01 6.08
CA ALA A 23 1.11 1.98 4.99
C ALA A 23 0.34 3.27 5.28
N PRO A 24 0.73 4.04 6.31
CA PRO A 24 0.00 5.26 6.68
C PRO A 24 0.30 6.44 5.74
N SER A 25 1.45 6.44 5.06
CA SER A 25 1.87 7.51 4.16
C SER A 25 2.65 7.01 2.93
N GLN A 26 2.68 7.81 1.87
CA GLN A 26 3.47 7.50 0.67
C GLN A 26 4.98 7.54 0.96
N GLU A 27 5.41 8.36 1.92
CA GLU A 27 6.80 8.46 2.36
C GLU A 27 7.24 7.19 3.09
N GLU A 28 6.42 6.65 3.99
CA GLU A 28 6.73 5.40 4.69
C GLU A 28 6.76 4.20 3.74
N ILE A 29 5.79 4.12 2.82
CA ILE A 29 5.80 3.11 1.76
C ILE A 29 7.08 3.22 0.93
N CYS A 30 7.50 4.43 0.57
CA CYS A 30 8.72 4.67 -0.18
C CYS A 30 9.95 4.20 0.61
N ALA A 31 10.05 4.56 1.89
CA ALA A 31 11.15 4.16 2.75
C ALA A 31 11.24 2.63 2.88
N GLU A 32 10.11 1.94 3.03
CA GLU A 32 10.09 0.49 3.17
C GLU A 32 10.47 -0.24 1.88
N LEU A 33 10.01 0.24 0.73
CA LEU A 33 10.43 -0.31 -0.57
C LEU A 33 11.90 -0.03 -0.88
N VAL A 34 12.44 1.12 -0.46
CA VAL A 34 13.89 1.38 -0.54
C VAL A 34 14.69 0.40 0.31
N LYS A 35 14.24 0.08 1.54
CA LYS A 35 14.89 -0.95 2.38
C LYS A 35 14.86 -2.35 1.74
N GLN A 36 13.80 -2.66 1.00
CA GLN A 36 13.69 -3.90 0.22
C GLN A 36 14.51 -3.88 -1.08
N GLY A 37 15.21 -2.78 -1.37
CA GLY A 37 16.13 -2.66 -2.50
C GLY A 37 15.48 -2.12 -3.77
N PHE A 38 14.35 -1.43 -3.70
CA PHE A 38 13.74 -0.77 -4.85
C PHE A 38 14.20 0.69 -5.01
N ASP A 39 14.50 1.11 -6.23
CA ASP A 39 14.79 2.51 -6.56
C ASP A 39 13.47 3.26 -6.81
N VAL A 40 12.92 3.88 -5.75
CA VAL A 40 11.60 4.50 -5.76
C VAL A 40 11.63 5.88 -5.14
N THR A 41 10.68 6.71 -5.59
CA THR A 41 10.39 8.03 -5.02
C THR A 41 8.93 8.08 -4.60
N GLN A 42 8.54 9.07 -3.81
CA GLN A 42 7.13 9.33 -3.50
C GLN A 42 6.27 9.46 -4.77
N SER A 43 6.80 10.08 -5.84
CA SER A 43 6.11 10.17 -7.14
C SER A 43 5.90 8.80 -7.78
N THR A 44 6.87 7.89 -7.66
CA THR A 44 6.73 6.50 -8.13
C THR A 44 5.63 5.78 -7.36
N ILE A 45 5.64 5.90 -6.02
CA ILE A 45 4.63 5.30 -5.15
C ILE A 45 3.23 5.84 -5.44
N SER A 46 3.09 7.16 -5.60
CA SER A 46 1.81 7.80 -5.94
C SER A 46 1.22 7.25 -7.25
N ARG A 47 2.06 7.04 -8.28
CA ARG A 47 1.61 6.45 -9.56
C ARG A 47 1.24 4.97 -9.40
N ASP A 48 1.98 4.20 -8.62
CA ASP A 48 1.67 2.79 -8.41
C ASP A 48 0.41 2.59 -7.58
N LEU A 49 0.18 3.39 -6.53
CA LEU A 49 -1.07 3.39 -5.77
C LEU A 49 -2.28 3.67 -6.66
N ARG A 50 -2.16 4.64 -7.59
CA ARG A 50 -3.20 4.92 -8.59
C ARG A 50 -3.39 3.75 -9.55
N PHE A 51 -2.29 3.17 -10.06
CA PHE A 51 -2.35 2.01 -10.97
C PHE A 51 -3.02 0.81 -10.31
N LEU A 52 -2.76 0.62 -9.01
CA LEU A 52 -3.30 -0.46 -8.20
C LEU A 52 -4.72 -0.20 -7.70
N GLY A 53 -5.28 0.99 -7.93
CA GLY A 53 -6.60 1.36 -7.44
C GLY A 53 -6.68 1.43 -5.91
N SER A 54 -5.55 1.64 -5.23
CA SER A 54 -5.50 1.72 -3.77
C SER A 54 -6.23 2.97 -3.30
N ILE A 55 -7.01 2.84 -2.22
CA ILE A 55 -7.71 3.97 -1.60
C ILE A 55 -7.10 4.34 -0.26
N ARG A 56 -7.35 5.56 0.17
CA ARG A 56 -6.98 6.04 1.51
C ARG A 56 -8.20 5.89 2.42
N ILE A 57 -8.03 5.16 3.53
CA ILE A 57 -9.04 4.95 4.57
C ILE A 57 -8.60 5.57 5.88
N ILE A 58 -9.56 5.86 6.74
CA ILE A 58 -9.32 6.21 8.14
C ILE A 58 -9.76 5.00 8.98
N ASN A 59 -8.86 4.46 9.78
CA ASN A 59 -9.17 3.32 10.64
C ASN A 59 -9.93 3.77 11.90
N ALA A 60 -10.39 2.82 12.73
CA ALA A 60 -11.15 3.11 13.96
C ALA A 60 -10.37 3.96 14.99
N LYS A 61 -9.03 4.05 14.87
CA LYS A 61 -8.17 4.89 15.72
C LYS A 61 -7.98 6.31 15.18
N GLY A 62 -8.59 6.63 14.03
CA GLY A 62 -8.41 7.92 13.35
C GLY A 62 -7.14 7.99 12.50
N GLU A 63 -6.41 6.88 12.34
CA GLU A 63 -5.18 6.86 11.57
C GLU A 63 -5.49 6.64 10.09
N THR A 64 -4.78 7.36 9.24
CA THR A 64 -4.92 7.23 7.80
C THR A 64 -4.06 6.08 7.28
N ASN A 65 -4.62 5.21 6.44
CA ASN A 65 -3.91 4.09 5.82
C ASN A 65 -4.30 3.90 4.35
N TYR A 66 -3.37 3.38 3.56
CA TYR A 66 -3.69 2.91 2.21
C TYR A 66 -4.15 1.46 2.23
N GLN A 67 -5.21 1.14 1.46
CA GLN A 67 -5.77 -0.20 1.41
C GLN A 67 -6.31 -0.53 0.01
N PHE A 68 -6.43 -1.82 -0.30
CA PHE A 68 -7.07 -2.29 -1.53
C PHE A 68 -8.60 -2.34 -1.40
N PRO A 69 -9.34 -2.01 -2.48
CA PRO A 69 -10.80 -2.07 -2.50
C PRO A 69 -11.36 -3.46 -2.18
N GLU A 70 -10.67 -4.53 -2.61
CA GLU A 70 -11.10 -5.91 -2.39
C GLU A 70 -11.22 -6.24 -0.88
N LYS A 71 -10.34 -5.66 -0.06
CA LYS A 71 -10.36 -5.81 1.40
C LYS A 71 -11.48 -5.00 2.08
N LEU A 72 -11.99 -3.94 1.43
CA LEU A 72 -13.14 -3.18 1.95
C LEU A 72 -14.43 -3.98 1.88
N ALA A 73 -14.55 -4.85 0.87
CA ALA A 73 -15.69 -5.75 0.77
C ALA A 73 -15.73 -6.69 1.97
N GLU A 74 -14.59 -7.28 2.36
CA GLU A 74 -14.49 -8.15 3.56
C GLU A 74 -14.84 -7.40 4.86
N TYR A 75 -14.44 -6.13 4.99
CA TYR A 75 -14.73 -5.30 6.16
C TYR A 75 -16.22 -4.94 6.27
N ASN A 76 -16.86 -4.57 5.16
CA ASN A 76 -18.30 -4.22 5.14
C ASN A 76 -19.20 -5.46 5.32
N VAL A 77 -18.76 -6.63 4.85
CA VAL A 77 -19.50 -7.89 5.04
C VAL A 77 -19.40 -8.36 6.49
N SER A 78 -18.25 -8.19 7.15
CA SER A 78 -18.10 -8.55 8.57
C SER A 78 -18.80 -7.57 9.53
N ALA A 79 -18.88 -6.28 9.17
CA ALA A 79 -19.55 -5.26 10.00
C ALA A 79 -21.09 -5.29 9.89
N SER A 80 -21.64 -5.91 8.84
CA SER A 80 -23.09 -6.09 8.64
C SER A 80 -23.62 -7.46 9.08
N ALA A 81 -22.74 -8.32 9.62
CA ALA A 81 -23.09 -9.66 10.11
C ALA A 81 -23.54 -9.70 11.59
N PHE A 82 -23.88 -8.54 12.19
CA PHE A 82 -24.39 -8.43 13.56
C PHE A 82 -25.72 -7.67 13.61
#